data_AF-A0A846QKK0-F1
#
_entry.id   AF-A0A846QKK0-F1
#
_cell.length_a   1.000
_cell.length_b   1.000
_cell.length_c   1.000
_cell.angle_alpha   90.00
_cell.angle_beta   90.00
_cell.angle_gamma   90.00
#
_symmetry.space_group_name_H-M   'P 1'
#
loop_
_entity.id
_entity.type
_entity.pdbx_description
1 polymer ?
#
loop_
_entity_poly.entity_id
_entity_poly.type
_entity_poly.pdbx_seq_one_letter_code
_entity_poly.pdbx_strand_id
1 'polypeptide(L)'
;MSSESKPLGSEDKSGAEFVREMLKGDNTFGINFDRIQWTENGYVIIEFLFCDPKQFDRGITPYNSHPNKYFFKNSQKFIQLWRLANIINAKLYLVNYTEKGNDFEDEILLMEVRTINKDQSEPVKTTYEYFTRNEFSDWFRELNAKGNHA
;
A
#
# COMPACT_ATOMS: atom_id res chain seq x y z
N MET A 1 -19.88 5.64 25.80
CA MET A 1 -19.13 4.60 25.08
C MET A 1 -17.75 5.18 24.82
N SER A 2 -16.67 4.50 25.20
CA SER A 2 -15.31 5.00 24.95
C SER A 2 -15.05 4.96 23.45
N SER A 3 -14.78 6.12 22.83
CA SER A 3 -14.43 6.29 21.42
C SER A 3 -12.96 5.92 21.13
N GLU A 4 -12.29 5.21 22.03
CA GLU A 4 -10.87 4.91 21.90
C GLU A 4 -10.69 3.57 21.18
N SER A 5 -10.12 3.61 19.96
CA SER A 5 -9.61 2.42 19.28
C SER A 5 -8.43 1.85 20.07
N LYS A 6 -8.35 0.52 20.15
CA LYS A 6 -7.19 -0.15 20.79
C LYS A 6 -5.93 0.06 19.95
N PRO A 7 -4.76 0.30 20.57
CA PRO A 7 -3.48 0.22 19.87
C PRO A 7 -3.32 -1.15 19.21
N LEU A 8 -2.56 -1.19 18.11
CA LEU A 8 -2.17 -2.46 17.50
C LEU A 8 -1.38 -3.29 18.54
N GLY A 9 -1.94 -4.44 18.91
CA GLY A 9 -1.40 -5.39 19.89
C GLY A 9 -0.66 -6.55 19.22
N SER A 10 -0.68 -7.73 19.86
CA SER A 10 -0.03 -8.96 19.34
C SER A 10 -0.36 -9.24 17.88
N GLU A 11 0.62 -9.75 17.14
CA GLU A 11 0.47 -10.13 15.73
C GLU A 11 -0.70 -11.12 15.55
N ASP A 12 -1.70 -10.71 14.75
CA ASP A 12 -2.67 -11.65 14.21
C ASP A 12 -1.92 -12.68 13.35
N LYS A 13 -2.24 -13.97 13.49
CA LYS A 13 -1.75 -15.01 12.59
C LYS A 13 -2.10 -14.62 11.15
N SER A 14 -1.14 -14.76 10.23
CA SER A 14 -1.28 -14.26 8.86
C SER A 14 -2.49 -14.87 8.14
N GLY A 15 -3.52 -14.05 7.88
CA GLY A 15 -4.67 -14.46 7.09
C GLY A 15 -4.28 -14.92 5.68
N ALA A 16 -3.18 -14.39 5.12
CA ALA A 16 -2.66 -14.82 3.83
C ALA A 16 -2.16 -16.28 3.85
N GLU A 17 -1.57 -16.74 4.96
CA GLU A 17 -1.18 -18.14 5.13
C GLU A 17 -2.40 -19.05 5.22
N PHE A 18 -3.40 -18.64 6.02
CA PHE A 18 -4.64 -19.40 6.14
C PHE A 18 -5.39 -19.50 4.80
N VAL A 19 -5.51 -18.41 4.04
CA VAL A 19 -6.13 -18.44 2.70
C VAL A 19 -5.35 -19.36 1.76
N ARG A 20 -4.01 -19.33 1.78
CA ARG A 20 -3.18 -20.22 0.96
C ARG A 20 -3.41 -21.69 1.32
N GLU A 21 -3.51 -22.00 2.61
CA GLU A 21 -3.85 -23.33 3.11
C GLU A 21 -5.24 -23.77 2.62
N MET A 22 -6.25 -22.91 2.76
CA MET A 22 -7.63 -23.21 2.40
C MET A 22 -7.83 -23.40 0.89
N LEU A 23 -7.12 -22.63 0.07
CA LEU A 23 -7.20 -22.71 -1.39
C LEU A 23 -6.46 -23.92 -1.97
N LYS A 24 -5.57 -24.57 -1.20
CA LYS A 24 -4.86 -25.80 -1.63
C LYS A 24 -4.20 -25.72 -3.02
N GLY A 25 -3.73 -24.52 -3.39
CA GLY A 25 -3.10 -24.27 -4.69
C GLY A 25 -4.04 -23.76 -5.78
N ASP A 26 -5.35 -23.64 -5.51
CA ASP A 26 -6.29 -23.01 -6.44
C ASP A 26 -5.97 -21.53 -6.65
N ASN A 27 -6.26 -21.04 -7.86
CA ASN A 27 -6.15 -19.62 -8.17
C ASN A 27 -7.08 -18.81 -7.28
N THR A 28 -6.53 -17.77 -6.65
CA THR A 28 -7.34 -16.77 -5.96
C THR A 28 -7.79 -15.69 -6.93
N PHE A 29 -9.03 -15.24 -6.76
CA PHE A 29 -9.58 -14.05 -7.41
C PHE A 29 -9.81 -12.91 -6.41
N GLY A 30 -9.42 -13.13 -5.14
CA GLY A 30 -9.45 -12.11 -4.10
C GLY A 30 -8.21 -11.22 -4.14
N ILE A 31 -8.34 -10.03 -3.56
CA ILE A 31 -7.22 -9.13 -3.28
C ILE A 31 -7.06 -8.94 -1.78
N ASN A 32 -5.84 -9.05 -1.30
CA ASN A 32 -5.47 -8.54 0.00
C ASN A 32 -5.10 -7.06 -0.17
N PHE A 33 -5.48 -6.26 0.81
CA PHE A 33 -4.99 -4.89 0.96
C PHE A 33 -4.50 -4.71 2.39
N ASP A 34 -3.46 -3.90 2.59
CA ASP A 34 -2.86 -3.78 3.92
C ASP A 34 -3.72 -2.94 4.86
N ARG A 35 -4.31 -1.85 4.35
CA ARG A 35 -5.10 -0.95 5.17
C ARG A 35 -6.23 -0.27 4.43
N ILE A 36 -7.39 -0.24 5.07
CA ILE A 36 -8.46 0.70 4.79
C ILE A 36 -8.76 1.49 6.07
N GLN A 37 -8.92 2.80 5.95
CA GLN A 37 -9.19 3.69 7.07
C GLN A 37 -10.23 4.73 6.68
N TRP A 38 -11.15 5.06 7.59
CA TRP A 38 -11.94 6.28 7.50
C TRP A 38 -11.14 7.49 7.98
N THR A 39 -11.35 8.63 7.33
CA THR A 39 -10.90 9.94 7.77
C THR A 39 -12.08 10.91 7.68
N GLU A 40 -12.00 12.07 8.32
CA GLU A 40 -12.96 13.16 8.12
C GLU A 40 -13.19 13.54 6.64
N ASN A 41 -12.24 13.23 5.75
CA ASN A 41 -12.29 13.50 4.31
C ASN A 41 -12.70 12.27 3.47
N GLY A 42 -13.19 11.20 4.10
CA GLY A 42 -13.60 9.96 3.45
C GLY A 42 -12.61 8.80 3.63
N TYR A 43 -12.84 7.72 2.89
CA TYR A 43 -12.01 6.51 2.97
C TYR A 43 -10.63 6.71 2.33
N VAL A 44 -9.65 6.03 2.90
CA VAL A 44 -8.29 5.91 2.37
C VAL A 44 -7.89 4.44 2.38
N ILE A 45 -7.40 3.95 1.24
CA ILE A 45 -6.76 2.64 1.10
C ILE A 45 -5.26 2.87 0.99
N ILE A 46 -4.48 2.10 1.74
CA ILE A 46 -3.01 2.13 1.70
C ILE A 46 -2.53 0.72 1.43
N GLU A 47 -1.72 0.59 0.38
CA GLU A 47 -1.00 -0.62 0.04
C GLU A 47 0.51 -0.39 0.18
N PHE A 48 1.16 -1.19 1.01
CA PHE A 48 2.59 -1.17 1.22
C PHE A 48 3.29 -2.09 0.22
N LEU A 49 4.26 -1.53 -0.50
CA LEU A 49 5.00 -2.19 -1.56
C LEU A 49 6.45 -2.37 -1.11
N PHE A 50 6.72 -3.56 -0.57
CA PHE A 50 8.07 -3.92 -0.12
C PHE A 50 9.05 -3.97 -1.28
N CYS A 51 10.13 -3.21 -1.17
CA CYS A 51 11.27 -3.23 -2.08
C CYS A 51 12.35 -4.15 -1.49
N ASP A 52 12.49 -5.35 -2.07
CA ASP A 52 13.47 -6.35 -1.62
C ASP A 52 14.91 -5.82 -1.81
N PRO A 53 15.75 -5.80 -0.75
CA PRO A 53 17.15 -5.38 -0.86
C PRO A 53 17.97 -6.07 -1.94
N LYS A 54 17.61 -7.29 -2.34
CA LYS A 54 18.25 -8.00 -3.47
C LYS A 54 18.12 -7.27 -4.82
N GLN A 55 17.24 -6.27 -4.90
CA GLN A 55 17.03 -5.47 -6.10
C GLN A 55 17.92 -4.21 -6.14
N PHE A 56 18.56 -3.85 -5.03
CA PHE A 56 19.34 -2.62 -4.89
C PHE A 56 20.57 -2.60 -5.79
N ASP A 57 21.25 -3.74 -5.95
CA ASP A 57 22.38 -3.90 -6.88
C ASP A 57 22.01 -3.65 -8.34
N ARG A 58 20.71 -3.71 -8.66
CA ARG A 58 20.15 -3.40 -9.99
C ARG A 58 19.67 -1.96 -10.11
N GLY A 59 19.93 -1.14 -9.09
CA GLY A 59 19.50 0.25 -9.00
C GLY A 59 17.99 0.42 -8.79
N ILE A 60 17.28 -0.60 -8.32
CA ILE A 60 15.84 -0.49 -8.00
C ILE A 60 15.71 -0.22 -6.51
N THR A 61 15.33 1.01 -6.16
CA THR A 61 15.19 1.47 -4.76
C THR A 61 13.74 1.86 -4.48
N PRO A 62 13.33 2.06 -3.21
CA PRO A 62 11.99 2.52 -2.90
C PRO A 62 11.58 3.80 -3.65
N TYR A 63 12.47 4.79 -3.80
CA TYR A 63 12.16 6.03 -4.53
C TYR A 63 11.95 5.89 -6.03
N ASN A 64 12.45 4.82 -6.65
CA ASN A 64 12.35 4.65 -8.09
C ASN A 64 11.51 3.44 -8.52
N SER A 65 11.11 2.55 -7.60
CA SER A 65 10.19 1.47 -7.90
C SER A 65 8.81 2.04 -8.25
N HIS A 66 8.18 1.53 -9.31
CA HIS A 66 6.86 1.99 -9.72
C HIS A 66 6.07 0.85 -10.36
N PRO A 67 4.75 0.70 -10.09
CA PRO A 67 3.91 -0.35 -10.68
C PRO A 67 4.07 -0.52 -12.20
N ASN A 68 4.24 0.57 -12.95
CA ASN A 68 4.43 0.51 -14.41
C ASN A 68 5.64 -0.35 -14.84
N LYS A 69 6.69 -0.48 -14.01
CA LYS A 69 7.87 -1.31 -14.30
C LYS A 69 7.57 -2.81 -14.27
N TYR A 70 6.52 -3.23 -13.57
CA TYR A 70 6.18 -4.63 -13.33
C TYR A 70 4.69 -4.92 -13.44
N PHE A 71 3.92 -4.04 -14.08
CA PHE A 71 2.47 -4.13 -14.17
C PHE A 71 2.03 -5.45 -14.82
N PHE A 72 2.76 -5.91 -15.84
CA PHE A 72 2.52 -7.20 -16.50
C PHE A 72 2.60 -8.42 -15.57
N LYS A 73 3.24 -8.31 -14.40
CA LYS A 73 3.36 -9.39 -13.41
C LYS A 73 2.23 -9.42 -12.40
N ASN A 74 1.68 -8.26 -12.04
CA ASN A 74 0.70 -8.14 -10.94
C ASN A 74 -0.36 -7.05 -11.18
N SER A 75 -0.79 -6.87 -12.43
CA SER A 75 -1.75 -5.85 -12.84
C SER A 75 -3.09 -5.99 -12.11
N GLN A 76 -3.54 -7.23 -11.90
CA GLN A 76 -4.84 -7.54 -11.31
C GLN A 76 -4.99 -6.93 -9.92
N LYS A 77 -3.94 -6.97 -9.09
CA LYS A 77 -3.93 -6.34 -7.75
C LYS A 77 -4.24 -4.85 -7.85
N PHE A 78 -3.48 -4.13 -8.66
CA PHE A 78 -3.64 -2.68 -8.81
C PHE A 78 -5.01 -2.31 -9.41
N ILE A 79 -5.45 -3.03 -10.44
CA ILE A 79 -6.75 -2.81 -11.08
C ILE A 79 -7.89 -2.97 -10.07
N GLN A 80 -7.85 -4.02 -9.25
CA GLN A 80 -8.92 -4.29 -8.28
C GLN A 80 -8.88 -3.33 -7.09
N LEU A 81 -7.70 -2.95 -6.59
CA LEU A 81 -7.56 -1.91 -5.57
C LEU A 81 -8.14 -0.59 -6.07
N TRP A 82 -7.80 -0.19 -7.30
CA TRP A 82 -8.32 1.02 -7.91
C TRP A 82 -9.83 0.95 -8.12
N ARG A 83 -10.35 -0.19 -8.60
CA ARG A 83 -11.80 -0.40 -8.74
C ARG A 83 -12.51 -0.24 -7.40
N LEU A 84 -12.01 -0.88 -6.35
CA LEU A 84 -12.59 -0.78 -5.00
C LEU A 84 -12.56 0.67 -4.51
N ALA A 85 -11.41 1.35 -4.65
CA ALA A 85 -11.26 2.75 -4.26
C ALA A 85 -12.32 3.64 -4.91
N ASN A 86 -12.57 3.47 -6.22
CA ASN A 86 -13.63 4.23 -6.91
C ASN A 86 -15.04 3.88 -6.42
N ILE A 87 -15.34 2.61 -6.15
CA ILE A 87 -16.66 2.17 -5.67
C ILE A 87 -17.00 2.83 -4.32
N ILE A 88 -16.03 2.91 -3.43
CA ILE A 88 -16.23 3.46 -2.07
C ILE A 88 -15.82 4.93 -1.96
N ASN A 89 -15.48 5.57 -3.08
CA ASN A 89 -14.95 6.93 -3.14
C ASN A 89 -13.75 7.18 -2.18
N ALA A 90 -12.82 6.22 -2.15
CA ALA A 90 -11.59 6.32 -1.38
C ALA A 90 -10.42 6.89 -2.19
N LYS A 91 -9.48 7.52 -1.49
CA LYS A 91 -8.12 7.71 -2.02
C LYS A 91 -7.35 6.40 -1.95
N LEU A 92 -6.55 6.12 -2.98
CA LEU A 92 -5.63 4.98 -3.01
C LEU A 92 -4.19 5.46 -2.96
N TYR A 93 -3.47 5.07 -1.92
CA TYR A 93 -2.03 5.28 -1.79
C TYR A 93 -1.27 3.97 -1.95
N LEU A 94 -0.18 4.02 -2.69
CA LEU A 94 0.83 2.97 -2.75
C LEU A 94 2.09 3.49 -2.05
N VAL A 95 2.65 2.75 -1.10
CA VAL A 95 3.80 3.18 -0.30
C VAL A 95 4.97 2.24 -0.55
N ASN A 96 5.98 2.67 -1.29
CA ASN A 96 7.20 1.89 -1.38
C ASN A 96 8.03 2.07 -0.11
N TYR A 97 8.55 0.97 0.40
CA TYR A 97 9.43 0.96 1.56
C TYR A 97 10.37 -0.25 1.50
N THR A 98 11.36 -0.27 2.36
CA THR A 98 12.19 -1.46 2.63
C THR A 98 12.30 -1.69 4.14
N GLU A 99 12.92 -2.79 4.55
CA GLU A 99 13.19 -3.10 5.95
C GLU A 99 14.17 -2.08 6.58
N LYS A 100 14.28 -2.11 7.91
CA LYS A 100 15.29 -1.30 8.63
C LYS A 100 16.67 -1.94 8.51
N GLY A 101 17.72 -1.13 8.61
CA GLY A 101 19.11 -1.56 8.66
C GLY A 101 19.78 -1.78 7.30
N ASN A 102 19.20 -1.30 6.20
CA ASN A 102 19.83 -1.27 4.88
C ASN A 102 20.03 0.18 4.38
N ASP A 103 20.81 0.33 3.31
CA ASP A 103 21.23 1.64 2.76
C ASP A 103 20.08 2.54 2.30
N PHE A 104 18.90 1.98 2.04
CA PHE A 104 17.71 2.71 1.57
C PHE A 104 16.58 2.69 2.60
N GLU A 105 16.87 2.41 3.87
CA GLU A 105 15.84 2.31 4.90
C GLU A 105 15.03 3.59 5.11
N ASP A 106 15.61 4.74 4.77
CA ASP A 106 14.97 6.05 4.82
C ASP A 106 14.37 6.48 3.48
N GLU A 107 14.36 5.62 2.44
CA GLU A 107 13.58 5.93 1.24
C GLU A 107 12.15 5.42 1.40
N ILE A 108 11.20 6.34 1.60
CA ILE A 108 9.77 6.04 1.57
C ILE A 108 9.08 6.87 0.49
N LEU A 109 8.54 6.19 -0.53
CA LEU A 109 7.79 6.86 -1.60
C LEU A 109 6.29 6.68 -1.40
N LEU A 110 5.59 7.77 -1.11
CA LEU A 110 4.13 7.80 -1.12
C LEU A 110 3.63 8.17 -2.53
N MET A 111 2.81 7.31 -3.10
CA MET A 111 2.19 7.51 -4.42
C MET A 111 0.68 7.59 -4.28
N GLU A 112 0.08 8.76 -4.52
CA GLU A 112 -1.37 8.87 -4.67
C GLU A 112 -1.76 8.45 -6.09
N VAL A 113 -2.55 7.36 -6.21
CA VAL A 113 -3.02 6.88 -7.51
C VAL A 113 -4.10 7.82 -8.03
N ARG A 114 -3.86 8.40 -9.21
CA ARG A 114 -4.79 9.29 -9.92
C ARG A 114 -5.67 8.53 -10.89
N THR A 115 -5.10 7.58 -11.62
CA THR A 115 -5.83 6.71 -12.55
C THR A 115 -5.11 5.38 -12.72
N ILE A 116 -5.88 4.33 -13.03
CA ILE A 116 -5.36 3.10 -13.63
C ILE A 116 -6.12 2.79 -14.92
N ASN A 117 -5.38 2.70 -16.03
CA ASN A 117 -5.89 2.29 -17.33
C ASN A 117 -4.94 1.26 -17.98
N LYS A 118 -5.33 -0.01 -17.94
CA LYS A 118 -4.52 -1.14 -18.44
C LYS A 118 -4.20 -1.08 -19.93
N ASP A 119 -4.95 -0.28 -20.71
CA ASP A 119 -4.78 -0.19 -22.16
C ASP A 119 -3.75 0.89 -22.56
N GLN A 120 -3.17 1.60 -21.58
CA GLN A 120 -2.10 2.58 -21.80
C GLN A 120 -0.71 1.97 -21.60
N SER A 121 0.31 2.55 -22.24
CA SER A 121 1.72 2.15 -22.06
C SER A 121 2.24 2.34 -20.63
N GLU A 122 1.69 3.32 -19.91
CA GLU A 122 1.92 3.58 -18.49
C GLU A 122 0.57 3.48 -17.76
N PRO A 123 0.17 2.27 -17.34
CA PRO A 123 -1.17 2.03 -16.85
C PRO A 123 -1.52 2.78 -15.57
N VAL A 124 -0.53 3.04 -14.70
CA VAL A 124 -0.74 3.67 -13.39
C VAL A 124 -0.19 5.09 -13.43
N LYS A 125 -1.04 6.07 -13.15
CA LYS A 125 -0.65 7.49 -13.02
C LYS A 125 -0.76 7.91 -11.57
N THR A 126 0.27 8.55 -11.06
CA THR A 126 0.45 8.88 -9.65
C THR A 126 0.98 10.30 -9.46
N THR A 127 0.71 10.88 -8.29
CA THR A 127 1.51 11.99 -7.75
C THR A 127 2.38 11.46 -6.63
N TYR A 128 3.53 12.10 -6.39
CA TYR A 128 4.57 11.58 -5.51
C TYR A 128 4.84 12.52 -4.34
N GLU A 129 5.07 11.94 -3.18
CA GLU A 129 5.69 12.59 -2.03
C GLU A 129 6.82 11.69 -1.52
N TYR A 130 7.97 12.29 -1.25
CA TYR A 130 9.18 11.61 -0.79
C TYR A 130 9.34 11.87 0.69
N PHE A 131 9.56 10.81 1.46
CA PHE A 131 9.70 10.87 2.91
C PHE A 131 10.92 10.06 3.36
N THR A 132 11.57 10.54 4.40
CA THR A 132 12.33 9.68 5.32
C THR A 132 11.40 8.79 6.13
N ARG A 133 11.95 7.76 6.81
CA ARG A 133 11.13 6.89 7.66
C ARG A 133 10.47 7.65 8.82
N ASN A 134 11.18 8.64 9.38
CA ASN A 134 10.65 9.48 10.45
C ASN A 134 9.53 10.40 9.94
N GLU A 135 9.74 11.09 8.81
CA GLU A 135 8.70 11.97 8.25
C GLU A 135 7.46 11.17 7.83
N PHE A 136 7.63 9.98 7.24
CA PHE A 136 6.50 9.11 6.93
C PHE A 136 5.77 8.65 8.20
N SER A 137 6.50 8.34 9.27
CA SER A 137 5.89 7.98 10.57
C SER A 137 5.01 9.11 11.08
N ASP A 138 5.49 10.35 11.04
CA ASP A 138 4.71 11.52 11.48
C ASP A 138 3.46 11.71 10.61
N TRP A 139 3.62 11.69 9.29
CA TRP A 139 2.50 11.76 8.34
C TRP A 139 1.45 10.66 8.57
N PHE A 140 1.90 9.42 8.78
CA PHE A 140 1.00 8.28 8.94
C PHE A 140 0.25 8.33 10.27
N ARG A 141 0.91 8.84 11.33
CA ARG A 141 0.27 9.09 12.64
C ARG A 141 -0.78 10.19 12.54
N GLU A 142 -0.51 11.25 11.82
CA GLU A 142 -1.48 12.32 11.54
C GLU A 142 -2.68 11.78 10.75
N LEU A 143 -2.45 11.00 9.69
CA LEU A 143 -3.52 10.36 8.93
C LEU A 143 -4.37 9.46 9.84
N ASN A 144 -3.74 8.67 10.70
CA ASN A 144 -4.43 7.81 11.65
C ASN A 144 -5.31 8.60 12.62
N ALA A 145 -4.81 9.72 13.14
CA ALA A 145 -5.55 10.58 14.08
C ALA A 145 -6.84 11.13 13.46
N LYS A 146 -6.89 11.36 12.14
CA LYS A 146 -8.10 11.79 11.42
C LYS A 146 -9.23 10.75 11.45
N GLY A 147 -8.94 9.51 11.83
CA GLY A 147 -9.95 8.47 12.04
C GLY A 147 -10.72 8.59 13.35
N ASN A 148 -10.27 9.40 14.31
CA ASN A 148 -10.95 9.56 15.61
C ASN A 148 -12.28 10.34 15.53
N HIS A 149 -12.63 10.85 14.36
CA HIS A 149 -13.89 11.56 14.10
C HIS A 149 -14.91 10.69 13.33
N ALA A 150 -14.65 9.38 13.22
CA ALA A 150 -15.57 8.39 12.65
C ALA A 150 -16.72 8.04 13.59
#